data_AF-A0A2E9FTY9-F1
#
_entry.id   AF-A0A2E9FTY9-F1
#
_cell.length_a   1.000
_cell.length_b   1.000
_cell.length_c   1.000
_cell.angle_alpha   90.00
_cell.angle_beta   90.00
_cell.angle_gamma   90.00
#
_symmetry.space_group_name_H-M   'P 1'
#
loop_
_entity.id
_entity.type
_entity.pdbx_description
1 polymer ?
#
loop_
_entity_poly.entity_id
_entity_poly.type
_entity_poly.pdbx_seq_one_letter_code
_entity_poly.pdbx_strand_id
1 'polypeptide(L)'
;MYKWILAAIGFFIYRFPGFIIGMFVGSMIDNGGFKRVNSNVIKEFELNLLSLASILIKSDGKVSKSELQFVRNYFISLHGHERAKRLFKQFNTEVNKKRISVEKICNFYKYRTSYETRLQIINLLFNIAKSDGSISNLEIKKLDEFSRLMNISSRDFEGIKAMFIKSSESHYKILEIEKDCSNEDIKKAYRDLAKKHHPDKVQHMGDAYIKAAKEKFAKIQDAYEKIKKERGI
;
A
#
# COMPACT_ATOMS: atom_id res chain seq x y z
N MET A 1 -8.83 25.67 6.80
CA MET A 1 -9.55 25.27 8.03
C MET A 1 -10.54 24.15 7.75
N TYR A 2 -11.30 24.22 6.66
CA TYR A 2 -12.32 23.25 6.29
C TYR A 2 -11.75 21.86 6.00
N LYS A 3 -10.49 21.75 5.56
CA LYS A 3 -9.84 20.46 5.34
C LYS A 3 -9.86 19.54 6.56
N TRP A 4 -9.52 20.06 7.74
CA TRP A 4 -9.47 19.24 8.96
C TRP A 4 -10.87 18.92 9.50
N ILE A 5 -11.78 19.89 9.41
CA ILE A 5 -13.18 19.73 9.84
C ILE A 5 -13.87 18.65 8.99
N LEU A 6 -13.78 18.77 7.66
CA LEU A 6 -14.42 17.81 6.76
C LEU A 6 -13.74 16.44 6.77
N ALA A 7 -12.42 16.39 6.98
CA ALA A 7 -11.72 15.14 7.19
C ALA A 7 -12.17 14.42 8.48
N ALA A 8 -12.36 15.16 9.57
CA ALA A 8 -12.88 14.61 10.81
C ALA A 8 -14.33 14.11 10.64
N ILE A 9 -15.21 14.92 10.05
CA ILE A 9 -16.60 14.52 9.75
C ILE A 9 -16.62 13.27 8.86
N GLY A 10 -15.83 13.28 7.78
CA GLY A 10 -15.70 12.14 6.89
C GLY A 10 -15.21 10.89 7.62
N PHE A 11 -14.24 11.04 8.53
CA PHE A 11 -13.76 9.93 9.35
C PHE A 11 -14.82 9.35 10.28
N PHE A 12 -15.65 10.18 10.90
CA PHE A 12 -16.72 9.68 11.77
C PHE A 12 -17.80 8.92 11.00
N ILE A 13 -18.16 9.39 9.81
CA ILE A 13 -19.24 8.76 9.01
C ILE A 13 -18.73 7.52 8.27
N TYR A 14 -17.59 7.62 7.60
CA TYR A 14 -17.10 6.61 6.66
C TYR A 14 -15.68 6.11 6.96
N ARG A 15 -15.15 6.37 8.17
CA ARG A 15 -13.80 5.98 8.61
C ARG A 15 -12.72 6.50 7.66
N PHE A 16 -11.65 5.73 7.47
CA PHE A 16 -10.50 6.12 6.64
C PHE A 16 -10.88 6.58 5.21
N PRO A 17 -11.79 5.91 4.46
CA PRO A 17 -12.26 6.43 3.17
C PRO A 17 -12.84 7.85 3.24
N GLY A 18 -13.68 8.11 4.26
CA GLY A 18 -14.29 9.42 4.44
C GLY A 18 -13.30 10.50 4.81
N PHE A 19 -12.24 10.15 5.55
CA PHE A 19 -11.14 11.08 5.86
C PHE A 19 -10.47 11.61 4.58
N ILE A 20 -10.17 10.74 3.61
CA ILE A 20 -9.51 11.12 2.36
C ILE A 20 -10.39 12.07 1.54
N ILE A 21 -11.66 11.72 1.35
CA ILE A 21 -12.60 12.59 0.62
C ILE A 21 -12.85 13.89 1.37
N GLY A 22 -13.02 13.84 2.69
CA GLY A 22 -13.18 15.02 3.53
C GLY A 22 -12.00 15.98 3.42
N MET A 23 -10.77 15.46 3.45
CA MET A 23 -9.56 16.26 3.20
C MET A 23 -9.54 16.85 1.79
N PHE A 24 -9.92 16.07 0.77
CA PHE A 24 -9.96 16.56 -0.61
C PHE A 24 -10.97 17.70 -0.78
N VAL A 25 -12.23 17.50 -0.37
CA VAL A 25 -13.29 18.49 -0.47
C VAL A 25 -12.96 19.72 0.37
N GLY A 26 -12.49 19.53 1.60
CA GLY A 26 -12.13 20.66 2.46
C GLY A 26 -10.90 21.42 1.97
N SER A 27 -9.94 20.75 1.33
CA SER A 27 -8.82 21.44 0.66
C SER A 27 -9.29 22.27 -0.53
N MET A 28 -10.30 21.83 -1.27
CA MET A 28 -10.86 22.62 -2.38
C MET A 28 -11.56 23.88 -1.88
N ILE A 29 -12.29 23.78 -0.77
CA ILE A 29 -12.94 24.92 -0.13
C ILE A 29 -11.88 25.89 0.41
N ASP A 30 -10.86 25.37 1.09
CA ASP A 30 -9.77 26.18 1.66
C ASP A 30 -9.00 26.97 0.56
N ASN A 31 -8.79 26.39 -0.62
CA ASN A 31 -7.97 26.98 -1.70
C ASN A 31 -8.76 27.78 -2.75
N GLY A 32 -10.10 27.82 -2.70
CA GLY A 32 -10.89 28.45 -3.76
C GLY A 32 -12.39 28.61 -3.49
N GLY A 33 -12.82 28.42 -2.24
CA GLY A 33 -14.21 28.56 -1.82
C GLY A 33 -15.14 27.46 -2.31
N PHE A 34 -16.39 27.47 -1.81
CA PHE A 34 -17.39 26.44 -2.10
C PHE A 34 -17.74 26.30 -3.59
N LYS A 35 -17.56 27.35 -4.41
CA LYS A 35 -17.89 27.33 -5.85
C LYS A 35 -17.05 26.33 -6.67
N ARG A 36 -15.88 25.90 -6.18
CA ARG A 36 -15.05 24.87 -6.85
C ARG A 36 -15.47 23.44 -6.54
N VAL A 37 -16.26 23.21 -5.50
CA VAL A 37 -16.72 21.87 -5.11
C VAL A 37 -17.93 21.50 -5.97
N ASN A 38 -17.66 20.86 -7.11
CA ASN A 38 -18.68 20.32 -8.00
C ASN A 38 -18.72 18.78 -7.88
N SER A 39 -19.91 18.19 -7.89
CA SER A 39 -20.12 16.74 -7.92
C SER A 39 -19.36 16.04 -9.05
N ASN A 40 -19.17 16.71 -10.19
CA ASN A 40 -18.40 16.18 -11.31
C ASN A 40 -16.91 16.03 -10.97
N VAL A 41 -16.35 16.96 -10.21
CA VAL A 41 -14.93 16.94 -9.80
C VAL A 41 -14.69 15.86 -8.74
N ILE A 42 -15.62 15.70 -7.80
CA ILE A 42 -15.58 14.60 -6.81
C ILE A 42 -15.67 13.25 -7.53
N LYS A 43 -16.58 13.13 -8.50
CA LYS A 43 -16.70 11.92 -9.31
C LYS A 43 -15.45 11.63 -10.13
N GLU A 44 -14.82 12.65 -10.72
CA GLU A 44 -13.54 12.53 -11.44
C GLU A 44 -12.41 12.08 -10.51
N PHE A 45 -12.35 12.62 -9.27
CA PHE A 45 -11.44 12.16 -8.22
C PHE A 45 -11.65 10.67 -7.92
N GLU A 46 -12.89 10.23 -7.68
CA GLU A 46 -13.22 8.83 -7.39
C GLU A 46 -12.83 7.89 -8.54
N LEU A 47 -13.14 8.26 -9.79
CA LEU A 47 -12.78 7.48 -10.99
C LEU A 47 -11.27 7.40 -11.20
N ASN A 48 -10.55 8.50 -10.97
CA ASN A 48 -9.10 8.54 -11.06
C ASN A 48 -8.46 7.65 -9.99
N LEU A 49 -9.01 7.63 -8.77
CA LEU A 49 -8.50 6.79 -7.68
C LEU A 49 -8.69 5.32 -7.99
N LEU A 50 -9.88 4.96 -8.47
CA LEU A 50 -10.19 3.61 -8.93
C LEU A 50 -9.29 3.19 -10.11
N SER A 51 -8.92 4.14 -10.98
CA SER A 51 -7.98 3.90 -12.08
C SER A 51 -6.58 3.58 -11.60
N LEU A 52 -6.03 4.37 -10.67
CA LEU A 52 -4.72 4.09 -10.08
C LEU A 52 -4.69 2.74 -9.36
N ALA A 53 -5.74 2.44 -8.59
CA ALA A 53 -5.88 1.13 -7.95
C ALA A 53 -5.92 -0.01 -8.97
N SER A 54 -6.70 0.13 -10.06
CA SER A 54 -6.73 -0.89 -11.12
C SER A 54 -5.42 -1.04 -11.86
N ILE A 55 -4.64 0.04 -12.06
CA ILE A 55 -3.33 -0.02 -12.70
C ILE A 55 -2.34 -0.74 -11.78
N LEU A 56 -2.37 -0.44 -10.48
CA LEU A 56 -1.54 -1.09 -9.47
C LEU A 56 -1.78 -2.60 -9.41
N ILE A 57 -3.04 -3.01 -9.27
CA ILE A 57 -3.47 -4.43 -9.20
C ILE A 57 -3.10 -5.21 -10.47
N LYS A 58 -3.02 -4.55 -11.62
CA LYS A 58 -2.67 -5.19 -12.89
C LYS A 58 -1.15 -5.17 -13.18
N SER A 59 -0.35 -4.55 -12.33
CA SER A 59 1.05 -4.21 -12.65
C SER A 59 1.99 -5.43 -12.71
N ASP A 60 1.66 -6.49 -11.97
CA ASP A 60 2.42 -7.74 -11.93
C ASP A 60 1.88 -8.82 -12.91
N GLY A 61 0.81 -8.48 -13.65
CA GLY A 61 0.13 -9.39 -14.58
C GLY A 61 -0.81 -10.40 -13.94
N LYS A 62 -0.92 -10.44 -12.60
CA LYS A 62 -1.81 -11.34 -11.85
C LYS A 62 -2.80 -10.52 -11.04
N VAL A 63 -4.05 -10.49 -11.51
CA VAL A 63 -5.12 -9.77 -10.79
C VAL A 63 -5.49 -10.50 -9.50
N SER A 64 -5.13 -9.92 -8.36
CA SER A 64 -5.45 -10.48 -7.05
C SER A 64 -6.91 -10.26 -6.66
N LYS A 65 -7.58 -11.34 -6.21
CA LYS A 65 -8.97 -11.27 -5.73
C LYS A 65 -9.11 -10.48 -4.44
N SER A 66 -8.12 -10.58 -3.53
CA SER A 66 -8.14 -9.86 -2.25
C SER A 66 -8.02 -8.35 -2.47
N GLU A 67 -7.15 -7.91 -3.37
CA GLU A 67 -6.99 -6.48 -3.68
C GLU A 67 -8.23 -5.90 -4.35
N LEU A 68 -8.82 -6.63 -5.31
CA LEU A 68 -10.09 -6.24 -5.91
C LEU A 68 -11.19 -6.14 -4.85
N GLN A 69 -11.26 -7.08 -3.93
CA GLN A 69 -12.24 -7.05 -2.86
C GLN A 69 -12.00 -5.88 -1.89
N PHE A 70 -10.73 -5.57 -1.58
CA PHE A 70 -10.37 -4.43 -0.77
C PHE A 70 -10.84 -3.12 -1.42
N VAL A 71 -10.55 -2.93 -2.71
CA VAL A 71 -11.02 -1.75 -3.47
C VAL A 71 -12.54 -1.68 -3.49
N ARG A 72 -13.24 -2.81 -3.69
CA ARG A 72 -14.71 -2.85 -3.64
C ARG A 72 -15.24 -2.42 -2.28
N ASN A 73 -14.72 -3.00 -1.21
CA ASN A 73 -15.13 -2.68 0.15
C ASN A 73 -14.86 -1.21 0.49
N TYR A 74 -13.73 -0.66 0.05
CA TYR A 74 -13.40 0.75 0.23
C TYR A 74 -14.48 1.67 -0.35
N PHE A 75 -14.82 1.52 -1.64
CA PHE A 75 -15.82 2.39 -2.27
C PHE A 75 -17.26 2.13 -1.80
N ILE A 76 -17.58 0.88 -1.44
CA ILE A 76 -18.87 0.54 -0.81
C ILE A 76 -18.99 1.25 0.54
N SER A 77 -17.96 1.20 1.37
CA SER A 77 -17.99 1.83 2.71
C SER A 77 -18.14 3.35 2.64
N LEU A 78 -17.71 3.97 1.53
CA LEU A 78 -17.74 5.42 1.32
C LEU A 78 -19.06 5.94 0.75
N HIS A 79 -19.76 5.13 -0.04
CA HIS A 79 -20.92 5.57 -0.83
C HIS A 79 -22.16 4.69 -0.72
N GLY A 80 -22.06 3.56 -0.03
CA GLY A 80 -23.03 2.49 -0.08
C GLY A 80 -22.95 1.68 -1.37
N HIS A 81 -23.62 0.51 -1.35
CA HIS A 81 -23.56 -0.48 -2.43
C HIS A 81 -24.00 0.07 -3.79
N GLU A 82 -25.10 0.82 -3.86
CA GLU A 82 -25.69 1.25 -5.12
C GLU A 82 -24.83 2.28 -5.88
N ARG A 83 -24.29 3.27 -5.17
CA ARG A 83 -23.42 4.28 -5.80
C ARG A 83 -22.06 3.69 -6.16
N ALA A 84 -21.50 2.83 -5.32
CA ALA A 84 -20.27 2.10 -5.65
C ALA A 84 -20.47 1.24 -6.92
N LYS A 85 -21.59 0.52 -7.03
CA LYS A 85 -21.93 -0.27 -8.23
C LYS A 85 -21.99 0.59 -9.50
N ARG A 86 -22.59 1.78 -9.43
CA ARG A 86 -22.60 2.73 -10.56
C ARG A 86 -21.19 3.21 -10.93
N LEU A 87 -20.36 3.55 -9.93
CA LEU A 87 -18.97 3.95 -10.14
C LEU A 87 -18.16 2.84 -10.84
N PHE A 88 -18.26 1.60 -10.39
CA PHE A 88 -17.59 0.46 -11.02
C PHE A 88 -18.09 0.20 -12.44
N LYS A 89 -19.40 0.29 -12.68
CA LYS A 89 -19.97 0.16 -14.03
C LYS A 89 -19.39 1.22 -14.96
N GLN A 90 -19.33 2.46 -14.49
CA GLN A 90 -18.77 3.57 -15.26
C GLN A 90 -17.28 3.37 -15.56
N PHE A 91 -16.49 3.01 -14.56
CA PHE A 91 -15.07 2.69 -14.74
C PHE A 91 -14.85 1.62 -15.82
N ASN A 92 -15.60 0.51 -15.76
CA ASN A 92 -15.48 -0.56 -16.76
C ASN A 92 -15.89 -0.12 -18.17
N THR A 93 -16.79 0.85 -18.30
CA THR A 93 -17.34 1.30 -19.59
C THR A 93 -16.48 2.39 -20.22
N GLU A 94 -16.06 3.38 -19.44
CA GLU A 94 -15.44 4.62 -19.94
C GLU A 94 -13.92 4.61 -19.85
N VAL A 95 -13.38 3.90 -18.85
CA VAL A 95 -12.01 4.09 -18.38
C VAL A 95 -11.15 2.89 -18.76
N ASN A 96 -11.65 1.66 -18.61
CA ASN A 96 -10.93 0.46 -19.05
C ASN A 96 -10.80 0.34 -20.60
N LYS A 97 -11.63 1.07 -21.37
CA LYS A 97 -11.62 1.06 -22.85
C LYS A 97 -10.72 2.13 -23.48
N LYS A 98 -10.40 3.20 -22.74
CA LYS A 98 -9.51 4.27 -23.20
C LYS A 98 -8.16 4.02 -22.54
N ARG A 99 -7.04 4.05 -23.28
CA ARG A 99 -5.71 3.95 -22.65
C ARG A 99 -5.54 5.13 -21.67
N ILE A 100 -5.78 4.89 -20.39
CA ILE A 100 -5.70 5.93 -19.37
C ILE A 100 -4.23 6.23 -19.15
N SER A 101 -3.85 7.49 -19.33
CA SER A 101 -2.49 7.93 -19.02
C SER A 101 -2.37 8.13 -17.51
N VAL A 102 -1.41 7.42 -16.91
CA VAL A 102 -1.03 7.54 -15.50
C VAL A 102 -0.64 8.98 -15.19
N GLU A 103 0.07 9.62 -16.11
CA GLU A 103 0.53 11.00 -16.02
C GLU A 103 -0.64 11.98 -15.93
N LYS A 104 -1.69 11.80 -16.76
CA LYS A 104 -2.89 12.64 -16.69
C LYS A 104 -3.59 12.54 -15.34
N ILE A 105 -3.74 11.32 -14.82
CA ILE A 105 -4.36 11.09 -13.51
C ILE A 105 -3.51 11.72 -12.39
N CYS A 106 -2.19 11.47 -12.39
CA CYS A 106 -1.32 11.99 -11.34
C CYS A 106 -1.24 13.53 -11.39
N ASN A 107 -1.23 14.13 -12.58
CA ASN A 107 -1.30 15.58 -12.76
C ASN A 107 -2.63 16.16 -12.24
N PHE A 108 -3.76 15.47 -12.45
CA PHE A 108 -5.04 15.86 -11.85
C PHE A 108 -4.89 16.02 -10.33
N TYR A 109 -4.29 15.02 -9.66
CA TYR A 109 -4.08 15.10 -8.21
C TYR A 109 -3.07 16.17 -7.82
N LYS A 110 -1.93 16.26 -8.52
CA LYS A 110 -0.89 17.27 -8.28
C LYS A 110 -1.44 18.69 -8.25
N TYR A 111 -2.29 19.05 -9.22
CA TYR A 111 -2.79 20.42 -9.38
C TYR A 111 -4.10 20.70 -8.64
N ARG A 112 -4.87 19.68 -8.25
CA ARG A 112 -6.20 19.88 -7.64
C ARG A 112 -6.29 19.47 -6.18
N THR A 113 -5.23 18.93 -5.59
CA THR A 113 -5.25 18.46 -4.20
C THR A 113 -4.09 19.03 -3.39
N SER A 114 -4.29 19.12 -2.07
CA SER A 114 -3.21 19.43 -1.12
C SER A 114 -2.12 18.35 -1.11
N TYR A 115 -0.92 18.69 -0.64
CA TYR A 115 0.18 17.73 -0.51
C TYR A 115 -0.22 16.54 0.36
N GLU A 116 -0.91 16.83 1.46
CA GLU A 116 -1.38 15.88 2.46
C GLU A 116 -2.41 14.91 1.88
N THR A 117 -3.33 15.40 1.03
CA THR A 117 -4.27 14.53 0.30
C THR A 117 -3.52 13.54 -0.60
N ARG A 118 -2.44 13.97 -1.27
CA ARG A 118 -1.64 13.09 -2.13
C ARG A 118 -0.92 12.02 -1.32
N LEU A 119 -0.38 12.37 -0.14
CA LEU A 119 0.18 11.38 0.79
C LEU A 119 -0.87 10.32 1.17
N GLN A 120 -2.12 10.73 1.45
CA GLN A 120 -3.16 9.77 1.80
C GLN A 120 -3.62 8.90 0.63
N ILE A 121 -3.59 9.42 -0.60
CA ILE A 121 -3.84 8.61 -1.80
C ILE A 121 -2.78 7.52 -1.90
N ILE A 122 -1.49 7.85 -1.76
CA ILE A 122 -0.41 6.86 -1.78
C ILE A 122 -0.56 5.86 -0.62
N ASN A 123 -0.87 6.33 0.59
CA ASN A 123 -1.11 5.49 1.76
C ASN A 123 -2.25 4.47 1.52
N LEU A 124 -3.35 4.90 0.88
CA LEU A 124 -4.44 4.02 0.49
C LEU A 124 -4.00 2.98 -0.56
N LEU A 125 -3.23 3.40 -1.56
CA LEU A 125 -2.72 2.48 -2.59
C LEU A 125 -1.77 1.43 -1.99
N PHE A 126 -0.98 1.79 -0.97
CA PHE A 126 -0.21 0.83 -0.18
C PHE A 126 -1.10 -0.16 0.60
N ASN A 127 -2.21 0.30 1.20
CA ASN A 127 -3.17 -0.59 1.86
C ASN A 127 -3.79 -1.60 0.89
N ILE A 128 -4.09 -1.18 -0.35
CA ILE A 128 -4.59 -2.07 -1.40
C ILE A 128 -3.54 -3.14 -1.72
N ALA A 129 -2.31 -2.73 -2.05
CA ALA A 129 -1.21 -3.64 -2.37
C ALA A 129 -0.85 -4.59 -1.22
N LYS A 130 -1.05 -4.16 0.04
CA LYS A 130 -0.80 -4.99 1.22
C LYS A 130 -1.92 -5.98 1.54
N SER A 131 -3.08 -5.88 0.88
CA SER A 131 -4.31 -6.59 1.28
C SER A 131 -4.21 -8.11 1.23
N ASP A 132 -3.28 -8.67 0.44
CA ASP A 132 -3.00 -10.11 0.37
C ASP A 132 -1.88 -10.56 1.34
N GLY A 133 -1.30 -9.64 2.11
CA GLY A 133 -0.23 -9.88 3.07
C GLY A 133 1.18 -9.54 2.56
N SER A 134 1.41 -9.30 1.27
CA SER A 134 2.74 -8.94 0.76
C SER A 134 2.71 -8.02 -0.45
N ILE A 135 3.53 -6.97 -0.45
CA ILE A 135 3.65 -6.07 -1.60
C ILE A 135 4.80 -6.54 -2.49
N SER A 136 4.56 -6.63 -3.81
CA SER A 136 5.57 -7.00 -4.79
C SER A 136 6.49 -5.82 -5.17
N ASN A 137 7.68 -6.13 -5.71
CA ASN A 137 8.60 -5.10 -6.20
C ASN A 137 8.04 -4.28 -7.38
N LEU A 138 7.17 -4.87 -8.20
CA LEU A 138 6.54 -4.16 -9.32
C LEU A 138 5.53 -3.11 -8.83
N GLU A 139 4.75 -3.47 -7.80
CA GLU A 139 3.83 -2.53 -7.17
C GLU A 139 4.56 -1.40 -6.44
N ILE A 140 5.66 -1.69 -5.73
CA ILE A 140 6.49 -0.66 -5.10
C ILE A 140 6.99 0.33 -6.17
N LYS A 141 7.47 -0.18 -7.31
CA LYS A 141 7.91 0.67 -8.43
C LYS A 141 6.76 1.52 -8.99
N LYS A 142 5.54 0.98 -9.08
CA LYS A 142 4.36 1.74 -9.50
C LYS A 142 3.94 2.79 -8.49
N LEU A 143 3.97 2.47 -7.20
CA LEU A 143 3.68 3.43 -6.13
C LEU A 143 4.71 4.58 -6.11
N ASP A 144 5.99 4.27 -6.35
CA ASP A 144 7.05 5.29 -6.52
C ASP A 144 6.84 6.14 -7.78
N GLU A 145 6.45 5.53 -8.90
CA GLU A 145 6.09 6.27 -10.12
C GLU A 145 4.94 7.25 -9.86
N PHE A 146 3.88 6.80 -9.21
CA PHE A 146 2.74 7.65 -8.85
C PHE A 146 3.15 8.78 -7.91
N SER A 147 3.98 8.50 -6.90
CA SER A 147 4.41 9.49 -5.91
C SER A 147 5.21 10.61 -6.59
N ARG A 148 6.14 10.26 -7.48
CA ARG A 148 6.92 11.22 -8.27
C ARG A 148 6.04 12.08 -9.16
N LEU A 149 5.11 11.49 -9.90
CA LEU A 149 4.19 12.23 -10.77
C LEU A 149 3.24 13.15 -9.99
N MET A 150 2.88 12.77 -8.76
CA MET A 150 2.09 13.59 -7.83
C MET A 150 2.92 14.62 -7.08
N ASN A 151 4.22 14.75 -7.36
CA ASN A 151 5.13 15.66 -6.67
C ASN A 151 5.15 15.41 -5.14
N ILE A 152 5.31 14.15 -4.75
CA ILE A 152 5.59 13.72 -3.37
C ILE A 152 7.09 13.48 -3.24
N SER A 153 7.69 13.93 -2.14
CA SER A 153 9.12 13.77 -1.89
C SER A 153 9.49 12.30 -1.68
N SER A 154 10.69 11.89 -2.11
CA SER A 154 11.20 10.53 -1.86
C SER A 154 11.26 10.21 -0.36
N ARG A 155 11.51 11.20 0.50
CA ARG A 155 11.52 11.04 1.96
C ARG A 155 10.14 10.62 2.48
N ASP A 156 9.09 11.31 2.05
CA ASP A 156 7.72 11.00 2.50
C ASP A 156 7.23 9.68 1.91
N PHE A 157 7.60 9.38 0.67
CA PHE A 157 7.32 8.08 0.07
C PHE A 157 7.94 6.93 0.86
N GLU A 158 9.24 7.01 1.19
CA GLU A 158 9.92 6.00 2.00
C GLU A 158 9.33 5.92 3.42
N GLY A 159 8.91 7.05 3.99
CA GLY A 159 8.20 7.10 5.27
C GLY A 159 6.88 6.33 5.25
N ILE A 160 6.05 6.53 4.21
CA ILE A 160 4.80 5.77 4.03
C ILE A 160 5.12 4.29 3.81
N LYS A 161 6.04 3.98 2.89
CA LYS A 161 6.45 2.61 2.57
C LYS A 161 6.90 1.83 3.80
N ALA A 162 7.63 2.46 4.72
CA ALA A 162 8.08 1.85 5.98
C ALA A 162 6.92 1.44 6.91
N MET A 163 5.74 2.05 6.80
CA MET A 163 4.55 1.64 7.55
C MET A 163 3.98 0.29 7.08
N PHE A 164 4.22 -0.09 5.82
CA PHE A 164 3.66 -1.29 5.20
C PHE A 164 4.67 -2.41 4.99
N ILE A 165 5.92 -2.03 4.79
CA ILE A 165 7.04 -2.92 4.59
C ILE A 165 7.95 -2.73 5.80
N LYS A 166 7.89 -3.68 6.73
CA LYS A 166 8.95 -3.80 7.74
C LYS A 166 10.27 -3.87 6.98
N SER A 167 11.16 -2.93 7.26
CA SER A 167 12.41 -2.76 6.51
C SER A 167 13.09 -4.12 6.36
N SER A 168 13.61 -4.39 5.16
CA SER A 168 14.40 -5.60 4.94
C SER A 168 15.59 -5.69 5.88
N GLU A 169 16.06 -4.56 6.42
CA GLU A 169 17.02 -4.53 7.53
C GLU A 169 16.61 -5.41 8.70
N SER A 170 15.32 -5.51 9.03
CA SER A 170 14.87 -6.42 10.09
C SER A 170 15.15 -7.88 9.74
N HIS A 171 15.05 -8.27 8.47
CA HIS A 171 15.37 -9.62 8.02
C HIS A 171 16.88 -9.88 8.01
N TYR A 172 17.69 -8.92 7.53
CA TYR A 172 19.16 -9.04 7.59
C TYR A 172 19.65 -9.08 9.05
N LYS A 173 19.03 -8.28 9.93
CA LYS A 173 19.28 -8.33 11.39
C LYS A 173 18.83 -9.66 12.03
N ILE A 174 17.70 -10.26 11.58
CA ILE A 174 17.28 -11.60 12.04
C ILE A 174 18.30 -12.67 11.63
N LEU A 175 18.92 -12.51 10.44
CA LEU A 175 20.01 -13.35 9.98
C LEU A 175 21.39 -12.93 10.52
N GLU A 176 21.46 -11.92 11.40
CA GLU A 176 22.69 -11.40 12.00
C GLU A 176 23.74 -10.98 10.97
N ILE A 177 23.30 -10.42 9.84
CA ILE A 177 24.14 -9.96 8.72
C ILE A 177 23.80 -8.53 8.30
N GLU A 178 24.74 -7.86 7.65
CA GLU A 178 24.51 -6.54 7.04
C GLU A 178 23.84 -6.65 5.67
N LYS A 179 23.18 -5.57 5.23
CA LYS A 179 22.41 -5.57 3.98
C LYS A 179 23.30 -5.62 2.73
N ASP A 180 24.57 -5.26 2.83
CA ASP A 180 25.56 -5.23 1.75
C ASP A 180 26.31 -6.56 1.59
N CYS A 181 26.09 -7.55 2.46
CA CYS A 181 26.75 -8.85 2.41
C CYS A 181 26.50 -9.62 1.08
N SER A 182 27.36 -10.59 0.76
CA SER A 182 27.22 -11.37 -0.46
C SER A 182 26.06 -12.38 -0.38
N ASN A 183 25.59 -12.86 -1.54
CA ASN A 183 24.54 -13.89 -1.57
C ASN A 183 24.99 -15.22 -0.95
N GLU A 184 26.29 -15.49 -0.96
CA GLU A 184 26.87 -16.66 -0.29
C GLU A 184 26.81 -16.51 1.24
N ASP A 185 27.11 -15.32 1.75
CA ASP A 185 27.04 -15.01 3.18
C ASP A 185 25.61 -15.16 3.72
N ILE A 186 24.60 -14.70 2.96
CA ILE A 186 23.19 -14.87 3.32
C ILE A 186 22.84 -16.36 3.46
N LYS A 187 23.22 -17.18 2.48
CA LYS A 187 22.96 -18.63 2.48
C LYS A 187 23.71 -19.34 3.61
N LYS A 188 24.91 -18.86 3.95
CA LYS A 188 25.72 -19.39 5.05
C LYS A 188 25.08 -19.06 6.40
N ALA A 189 24.77 -17.79 6.65
CA ALA A 189 24.13 -17.32 7.88
C ALA A 189 22.80 -18.03 8.15
N TYR A 190 21.96 -18.20 7.11
CA TYR A 190 20.72 -18.97 7.23
C TYR A 190 20.98 -20.42 7.70
N ARG A 191 21.91 -21.13 7.06
CA ARG A 191 22.24 -22.52 7.43
C ARG A 191 22.75 -22.63 8.86
N ASP A 192 23.60 -21.69 9.27
CA ASP A 192 24.18 -21.67 10.62
C ASP A 192 23.12 -21.40 11.69
N LEU A 193 22.26 -20.41 11.48
CA LEU A 193 21.16 -20.07 12.39
C LEU A 193 20.07 -21.15 12.43
N ALA A 194 19.70 -21.72 11.30
CA ALA A 194 18.76 -22.83 11.21
C ALA A 194 19.28 -24.04 12.00
N LYS A 195 20.56 -24.37 11.85
CA LYS A 195 21.20 -25.46 12.63
C LYS A 195 21.30 -25.13 14.12
N LYS A 196 21.48 -23.86 14.50
CA LYS A 196 21.57 -23.42 15.90
C LYS A 196 20.21 -23.48 16.61
N HIS A 197 19.14 -23.08 15.91
CA HIS A 197 17.80 -22.93 16.46
C HIS A 197 16.82 -24.03 16.05
N HIS A 198 17.29 -25.14 15.46
CA HIS A 198 16.43 -26.25 15.07
C HIS A 198 15.72 -26.84 16.30
N PRO A 199 14.38 -27.04 16.27
CA PRO A 199 13.62 -27.54 17.41
C PRO A 199 14.10 -28.90 17.92
N ASP A 200 14.68 -29.73 17.05
CA ASP A 200 15.25 -31.03 17.42
C ASP A 200 16.37 -30.94 18.47
N LYS A 201 17.12 -29.82 18.49
CA LYS A 201 18.20 -29.64 19.46
C LYS A 201 17.72 -29.41 20.89
N VAL A 202 16.48 -28.98 21.07
CA VAL A 202 15.91 -28.65 22.38
C VAL A 202 14.78 -29.59 22.79
N GLN A 203 14.57 -30.70 22.07
CA GLN A 203 13.50 -31.66 22.38
C GLN A 203 13.59 -32.24 23.80
N HIS A 204 14.79 -32.37 24.35
CA HIS A 204 15.03 -32.86 25.71
C HIS A 204 14.83 -31.81 26.81
N MET A 205 14.58 -30.54 26.45
CA MET A 205 14.51 -29.41 27.40
C MET A 205 13.07 -29.03 27.79
N GLY A 206 12.06 -29.73 27.27
CA GLY A 206 10.64 -29.51 27.59
C GLY A 206 9.91 -28.53 26.66
N ASP A 207 8.57 -28.53 26.75
CA ASP A 207 7.67 -27.94 25.75
C ASP A 207 7.85 -26.43 25.53
N ALA A 208 8.17 -25.68 26.59
CA ALA A 208 8.38 -24.24 26.49
C ALA A 208 9.60 -23.90 25.60
N TYR A 209 10.69 -24.66 25.72
CA TYR A 209 11.90 -24.48 24.91
C TYR A 209 11.67 -24.91 23.47
N ILE A 210 10.94 -26.01 23.26
CA ILE A 210 10.55 -26.47 21.92
C ILE A 210 9.72 -25.41 21.20
N LYS A 211 8.74 -24.81 21.89
CA LYS A 211 7.90 -23.75 21.33
C LYS A 211 8.72 -22.51 20.97
N ALA A 212 9.59 -22.05 21.87
CA ALA A 212 10.46 -20.91 21.61
C ALA A 212 11.42 -21.16 20.44
N ALA A 213 11.98 -22.37 20.32
CA ALA A 213 12.84 -22.74 19.19
C ALA A 213 12.07 -22.79 17.87
N LYS A 214 10.84 -23.35 17.86
CA LYS A 214 9.97 -23.33 16.66
C LYS A 214 9.64 -21.91 16.22
N GLU A 215 9.27 -21.03 17.14
CA GLU A 215 8.98 -19.63 16.83
C GLU A 215 10.21 -18.90 16.28
N LYS A 216 11.39 -19.13 16.87
CA LYS A 216 12.63 -18.52 16.41
C LYS A 216 13.07 -19.07 15.04
N PHE A 217 12.95 -20.37 14.82
CA PHE A 217 13.23 -21.01 13.54
C PHE A 217 12.31 -20.49 12.43
N ALA A 218 11.01 -20.36 12.69
CA ALA A 218 10.06 -19.80 11.74
C ALA A 218 10.41 -18.36 11.33
N LYS A 219 10.87 -17.53 12.28
CA LYS A 219 11.32 -16.16 11.99
C LYS A 219 12.59 -16.13 11.13
N ILE A 220 13.55 -17.02 11.39
CA ILE A 220 14.77 -17.16 10.59
C ILE A 220 14.44 -17.55 9.15
N GLN A 221 13.50 -18.49 8.98
CA GLN A 221 13.10 -18.94 7.65
C GLN A 221 12.32 -17.89 6.87
N ASP A 222 11.36 -17.20 7.52
CA ASP A 222 10.65 -16.08 6.89
C ASP A 222 11.63 -14.97 6.47
N ALA A 223 12.58 -14.60 7.33
CA ALA A 223 13.61 -13.60 6.99
C ALA A 223 14.43 -13.98 5.76
N TYR A 224 14.88 -15.24 5.67
CA TYR A 224 15.63 -15.73 4.51
C TYR A 224 14.81 -15.71 3.22
N GLU A 225 13.55 -16.16 3.25
CA GLU A 225 12.66 -16.13 2.07
C GLU A 225 12.38 -14.70 1.59
N LYS A 226 12.22 -13.75 2.53
CA LYS A 226 12.03 -12.33 2.18
C LYS A 226 13.27 -11.74 1.53
N ILE A 227 14.46 -12.02 2.05
CA ILE A 227 15.74 -11.57 1.46
C ILE A 227 15.94 -12.20 0.07
N LYS A 228 15.63 -13.49 -0.06
CA LYS A 228 15.69 -14.22 -1.33
C LYS A 228 14.83 -13.57 -2.40
N LYS A 229 13.56 -13.24 -2.06
CA LYS A 229 12.63 -12.52 -2.94
C LYS A 229 13.08 -11.08 -3.25
N GLU A 230 13.68 -10.38 -2.29
CA GLU A 230 14.21 -9.01 -2.49
C GLU A 230 15.38 -9.01 -3.47
N ARG A 231 16.32 -9.94 -3.34
CA ARG A 231 17.55 -10.02 -4.15
C ARG A 231 17.44 -10.86 -5.43
N GLY A 232 16.35 -11.62 -5.59
CA GLY A 232 16.13 -12.47 -6.77
C GLY A 232 17.07 -13.68 -6.83
N ILE A 233 17.41 -14.27 -5.67
CA ILE A 233 18.30 -15.44 -5.54
C ILE A 233 17.56 -16.74 -5.21
#